data_AF-A0A7L4QL80-F1
#
_entry.id   AF-A0A7L4QL80-F1
#
_cell.length_a   1.000
_cell.length_b   1.000
_cell.length_c   1.000
_cell.angle_alpha   90.00
_cell.angle_beta   90.00
_cell.angle_gamma   90.00
#
_symmetry.space_group_name_H-M   'P 1'
#
loop_
_entity.id
_entity.type
_entity.pdbx_description
1 polymer ?
#
loop_
_entity_poly.entity_id
_entity_poly.type
_entity_poly.pdbx_seq_one_letter_code
_entity_poly.pdbx_strand_id
1 'polypeptide(L)'
;MDDCVCALIGSRNKYIETINEEPGTWFMTYGWAKYWKELSCETVGSFDINKMKLVFDRTGYKRTVVVDLEFGDKEIYHKRCNEFSEIFNLPVCYKKGNVNLLKEALGKALEEVLND
;
A
#
# COMPACT_ATOMS: atom_id res chain seq x y z
N MET A 1 11.09 12.08 0.67
CA MET A 1 9.96 11.13 0.67
C MET A 1 9.16 11.45 -0.58
N ASP A 2 9.01 10.51 -1.49
CA ASP A 2 8.27 10.74 -2.74
C ASP A 2 6.81 10.27 -2.63
N ASP A 3 6.56 9.28 -1.75
CA ASP A 3 5.25 8.70 -1.46
C ASP A 3 5.23 8.24 0.02
N CYS A 4 4.07 8.18 0.66
CA CYS A 4 3.93 7.65 2.03
C CYS A 4 4.32 6.18 2.15
N VAL A 5 4.22 5.41 1.05
CA VAL A 5 4.70 4.02 0.96
C VAL A 5 6.21 3.92 1.20
N CYS A 6 6.99 4.98 0.91
CA CYS A 6 8.44 5.01 1.21
C CYS A 6 8.72 4.75 2.70
N ALA A 7 7.88 5.27 3.60
CA ALA A 7 8.03 5.07 5.04
C ALA A 7 7.70 3.64 5.47
N LEU A 8 6.85 2.93 4.72
CA LEU A 8 6.45 1.56 5.00
C LEU A 8 7.39 0.52 4.38
N ILE A 9 7.94 0.79 3.19
CA ILE A 9 8.94 -0.07 2.55
C ILE A 9 10.35 0.13 3.14
N GLY A 10 10.52 1.22 3.91
CA GLY A 10 11.69 1.48 4.75
C GLY A 10 12.77 2.37 4.13
N SER A 11 12.60 2.85 2.90
CA SER A 11 13.43 3.92 2.32
C SER A 11 12.87 4.40 0.97
N ARG A 12 13.33 5.58 0.54
CA ARG A 12 13.11 6.07 -0.83
C ARG A 12 13.73 5.16 -1.89
N ASN A 13 14.95 4.66 -1.65
CA ASN A 13 15.67 3.83 -2.63
C ASN A 13 14.92 2.52 -2.90
N LYS A 14 14.45 1.84 -1.86
CA LYS A 14 13.64 0.61 -2.01
C LYS A 14 12.33 0.84 -2.77
N TYR A 15 11.70 1.99 -2.58
CA TYR A 15 10.51 2.39 -3.34
C TYR A 15 10.86 2.54 -4.83
N ILE A 16 11.90 3.31 -5.14
CA ILE A 16 12.38 3.54 -6.51
C ILE A 16 12.80 2.22 -7.17
N GLU A 17 13.56 1.36 -6.49
CA GLU A 17 13.93 0.03 -6.99
C GLU A 17 12.69 -0.80 -7.34
N THR A 18 11.67 -0.78 -6.49
CA THR A 18 10.41 -1.52 -6.73
C THR A 18 9.63 -0.97 -7.91
N ILE A 19 9.60 0.35 -8.10
CA ILE A 19 8.98 0.98 -9.27
C ILE A 19 9.80 0.71 -10.54
N ASN A 20 11.13 0.72 -10.46
CA ASN A 20 12.01 0.46 -11.61
C ASN A 20 11.92 -0.99 -12.09
N GLU A 21 11.67 -1.95 -11.19
CA GLU A 21 11.40 -3.34 -11.57
C GLU A 21 10.12 -3.49 -12.41
N GLU A 22 9.05 -2.76 -12.04
CA GLU A 22 7.80 -2.73 -12.79
C GLU A 22 7.03 -1.43 -12.48
N PRO A 23 7.04 -0.44 -13.39
CA PRO A 23 6.37 0.85 -13.17
C PRO A 23 4.86 0.71 -12.91
N GLY A 24 4.21 -0.33 -13.44
CA GLY A 24 2.82 -0.67 -13.19
C GLY A 24 2.57 -1.33 -11.83
N THR A 25 3.24 -0.88 -10.77
CA THR A 25 3.10 -1.47 -9.42
C THR A 25 2.00 -0.77 -8.62
N TRP A 26 1.03 -1.56 -8.14
CA TRP A 26 0.08 -1.14 -7.12
C TRP A 26 0.56 -1.56 -5.72
N PHE A 27 0.83 -0.62 -4.83
CA PHE A 27 1.27 -0.95 -3.46
C PHE A 27 0.08 -1.19 -2.55
N MET A 28 0.03 -2.36 -1.91
CA MET A 28 -0.92 -2.68 -0.86
C MET A 28 -0.30 -2.39 0.48
N THR A 29 -0.86 -1.38 1.15
CA THR A 29 -0.62 -1.11 2.57
C THR A 29 -1.74 -1.74 3.40
N TYR A 30 -1.52 -1.91 4.71
CA TYR A 30 -2.54 -2.44 5.61
C TYR A 30 -3.84 -1.62 5.58
N GLY A 31 -3.72 -0.29 5.53
CA GLY A 31 -4.87 0.62 5.45
C GLY A 31 -5.67 0.41 4.16
N TRP A 32 -4.99 0.38 3.01
CA TRP A 32 -5.64 0.13 1.73
C TRP A 32 -6.30 -1.25 1.71
N ALA A 33 -5.60 -2.32 2.10
CA ALA A 33 -6.14 -3.67 2.10
C ALA A 33 -7.44 -3.79 2.93
N LYS A 34 -7.56 -3.03 4.01
CA LYS A 34 -8.75 -3.02 4.88
C LYS A 34 -9.91 -2.19 4.31
N TYR A 35 -9.63 -1.06 3.66
CA TYR A 35 -10.63 -0.04 3.35
C TYR A 35 -10.75 0.33 1.87
N TRP A 36 -10.14 -0.44 0.96
CA TRP A 36 -10.10 -0.08 -0.46
C TRP A 36 -11.47 0.07 -1.11
N LYS A 37 -12.51 -0.61 -0.60
CA LYS A 37 -13.87 -0.49 -1.14
C LYS A 37 -14.42 0.89 -0.83
N GLU A 38 -14.29 1.34 0.41
CA GLU A 38 -14.69 2.66 0.87
C GLU A 38 -13.85 3.75 0.21
N LEU A 39 -12.52 3.58 0.17
CA LEU A 39 -11.60 4.53 -0.47
C LEU A 39 -11.87 4.63 -1.99
N SER A 40 -12.28 3.54 -2.63
CA SER A 40 -12.64 3.58 -4.05
C SER A 40 -13.91 4.40 -4.31
N CYS A 41 -14.84 4.50 -3.35
CA CYS A 41 -16.00 5.39 -3.47
C CYS A 41 -15.59 6.86 -3.63
N GLU A 42 -14.49 7.28 -2.98
CA GLU A 42 -13.97 8.65 -3.14
C GLU A 42 -13.50 8.91 -4.58
N THR A 43 -13.08 7.86 -5.28
CA THR A 43 -12.58 7.93 -6.67
C THR A 43 -13.71 7.82 -7.70
N VAL A 44 -14.72 6.96 -7.46
CA VAL A 44 -15.77 6.63 -8.44
C VAL A 44 -17.20 7.07 -8.05
N GLY A 45 -17.35 7.80 -6.94
CA GLY A 45 -18.61 8.34 -6.42
C GLY A 45 -19.50 7.34 -5.69
N SER A 46 -19.47 6.06 -6.09
CA SER A 46 -20.09 4.95 -5.38
C SER A 46 -19.32 3.66 -5.66
N PHE A 47 -19.27 2.74 -4.69
CA PHE A 47 -18.56 1.47 -4.86
C PHE A 47 -19.18 0.66 -5.99
N ASP A 48 -18.42 0.50 -7.06
CA ASP A 48 -18.76 -0.37 -8.18
C ASP A 48 -17.48 -1.07 -8.65
N ILE A 49 -17.42 -2.38 -8.38
CA ILE A 49 -16.28 -3.22 -8.75
C ILE A 49 -16.02 -3.16 -10.26
N ASN A 50 -17.06 -3.09 -11.10
CA ASN A 50 -16.89 -3.08 -12.54
C ASN A 50 -16.28 -1.76 -13.03
N LYS A 51 -16.67 -0.63 -12.42
CA LYS A 51 -16.02 0.66 -12.70
C LYS A 51 -14.56 0.65 -12.27
N MET A 52 -14.27 0.11 -11.09
CA MET A 52 -12.89 -0.02 -10.62
C MET A 52 -12.05 -0.92 -11.51
N LYS A 53 -12.60 -2.05 -11.99
CA LYS A 53 -11.92 -2.91 -12.97
C LYS A 53 -11.58 -2.13 -14.24
N LEU A 54 -12.55 -1.38 -14.78
CA LEU A 54 -12.32 -0.53 -15.95
C LEU A 54 -11.23 0.53 -15.73
N VAL A 55 -11.14 1.09 -14.52
CA VAL A 55 -10.05 2.02 -14.16
C VAL A 55 -8.71 1.29 -14.18
N PHE A 56 -8.60 0.16 -13.49
CA PHE A 56 -7.35 -0.62 -13.40
C PHE A 56 -6.88 -1.15 -14.76
N ASP A 57 -7.81 -1.55 -15.63
CA ASP A 57 -7.53 -1.97 -17.01
C ASP A 57 -6.95 -0.82 -17.86
N ARG A 58 -7.29 0.44 -17.54
CA ARG A 58 -6.85 1.63 -18.28
C ARG A 58 -5.61 2.30 -17.70
N THR A 59 -5.31 2.10 -16.41
CA THR A 59 -4.15 2.73 -15.74
C THR A 59 -2.84 2.00 -16.02
N GLY A 60 -2.88 0.77 -16.52
CA GLY A 60 -1.68 -0.01 -16.85
C GLY A 60 -0.99 -0.62 -15.64
N TYR A 61 -1.71 -0.87 -14.54
CA TYR A 61 -1.18 -1.67 -13.44
C TYR A 61 -0.98 -3.12 -13.90
N LYS A 62 0.13 -3.72 -13.48
CA LYS A 62 0.56 -5.05 -13.90
C LYS A 62 0.91 -5.96 -12.74
N ARG A 63 1.07 -5.42 -11.53
CA ARG A 63 1.28 -6.23 -10.32
C ARG A 63 0.79 -5.51 -9.08
N THR A 64 0.51 -6.31 -8.07
CA THR A 64 0.27 -5.85 -6.71
C THR A 64 1.49 -6.16 -5.84
N VAL A 65 2.03 -5.17 -5.14
CA VAL A 65 3.10 -5.36 -4.16
C VAL A 65 2.55 -5.20 -2.74
N VAL A 66 2.51 -6.29 -2.01
CA VAL A 66 2.17 -6.32 -0.58
C VAL A 66 3.40 -5.88 0.21
N VAL A 67 3.28 -4.75 0.91
CA VAL A 67 4.29 -4.32 1.88
C VAL A 67 4.04 -5.12 3.16
N ASP A 68 4.80 -6.20 3.35
CA ASP A 68 4.67 -7.11 4.49
C ASP A 68 5.31 -6.48 5.74
N LEU A 69 4.46 -6.13 6.70
CA LEU A 69 4.84 -5.44 7.92
C LEU A 69 4.69 -6.41 9.10
N GLU A 70 5.56 -6.28 10.10
CA GLU A 70 5.57 -7.13 11.29
C GLU A 70 4.55 -6.64 12.36
N PHE A 71 3.39 -6.11 11.95
CA PHE A 71 2.33 -5.69 12.86
C PHE A 71 0.93 -6.01 12.30
N GLY A 72 -0.05 -6.12 13.20
CA GLY A 72 -1.42 -6.48 12.86
C GLY A 72 -1.61 -7.99 12.61
N ASP A 73 -2.82 -8.37 12.21
CA ASP A 73 -3.12 -9.74 11.83
C ASP A 73 -2.68 -9.99 10.38
N LYS A 74 -1.53 -10.69 10.23
CA LYS A 74 -0.92 -10.97 8.92
C LYS A 74 -1.80 -11.85 8.04
N GLU A 75 -2.51 -12.81 8.62
CA GLU A 75 -3.33 -13.75 7.85
C GLU A 75 -4.51 -13.01 7.20
N ILE A 76 -5.22 -12.20 8.00
CA ILE A 76 -6.31 -11.36 7.49
C ILE A 76 -5.77 -10.35 6.46
N TYR A 77 -4.62 -9.73 6.71
CA TYR A 77 -4.01 -8.78 5.79
C TYR A 77 -3.67 -9.41 4.44
N HIS A 78 -2.97 -10.55 4.45
CA HIS A 78 -2.58 -11.26 3.23
C HIS A 78 -3.81 -11.76 2.48
N LYS A 79 -4.82 -12.28 3.18
CA LYS A 79 -6.10 -12.69 2.57
C LYS A 79 -6.74 -11.54 1.80
N ARG A 80 -6.85 -10.35 2.42
CA ARG A 80 -7.41 -9.16 1.77
C ARG A 80 -6.60 -8.70 0.55
N CYS A 81 -5.27 -8.78 0.63
CA CYS A 81 -4.41 -8.44 -0.50
C CYS A 81 -4.59 -9.40 -1.68
N ASN A 82 -4.71 -10.70 -1.39
CA ASN A 82 -4.95 -11.72 -2.40
C ASN A 82 -6.33 -11.56 -3.02
N GLU A 83 -7.38 -11.36 -2.21
CA GLU A 83 -8.75 -11.09 -2.70
C GLU A 83 -8.78 -9.88 -3.65
N PHE A 84 -8.14 -8.76 -3.28
CA PHE A 84 -8.03 -7.60 -4.16
C PHE A 84 -7.34 -7.96 -5.48
N SER A 85 -6.20 -8.62 -5.39
CA SER A 85 -5.37 -8.92 -6.56
C SER A 85 -6.04 -9.90 -7.51
N GLU A 86 -6.79 -10.87 -6.99
CA GLU A 86 -7.66 -11.77 -7.77
C GLU A 86 -8.79 -11.00 -8.47
N ILE A 87 -9.46 -10.09 -7.77
CA ILE A 87 -10.53 -9.26 -8.35
C ILE A 87 -10.01 -8.47 -9.56
N PHE A 88 -8.82 -7.88 -9.46
CA PHE A 88 -8.23 -7.03 -10.50
C PHE A 88 -7.27 -7.76 -11.44
N ASN A 89 -7.16 -9.09 -11.32
CA ASN A 89 -6.27 -9.92 -12.14
C ASN A 89 -4.80 -9.44 -12.15
N LEU A 90 -4.30 -9.03 -10.98
CA LEU A 90 -2.93 -8.57 -10.79
C LEU A 90 -2.11 -9.65 -10.05
N PRO A 91 -0.95 -10.07 -10.55
CA PRO A 91 -0.07 -10.97 -9.81
C PRO A 91 0.44 -10.32 -8.52
N VAL A 92 0.49 -11.11 -7.45
CA VAL A 92 0.92 -10.66 -6.11
C VAL A 92 2.41 -10.87 -5.91
N CYS A 93 3.09 -9.83 -5.43
CA CYS A 93 4.47 -9.87 -4.98
C CYS A 93 4.54 -9.39 -3.52
N TYR A 94 5.36 -10.03 -2.70
CA TYR A 94 5.56 -9.62 -1.31
C TYR A 94 6.93 -8.97 -1.16
N LYS A 95 6.95 -7.78 -0.55
CA LYS A 95 8.20 -7.11 -0.16
C LYS A 95 8.17 -6.81 1.33
N LYS A 96 9.25 -7.20 2.03
CA LYS A 96 9.40 -6.91 3.45
C LYS A 96 9.47 -5.40 3.68
N GLY A 97 8.51 -4.87 4.43
CA GLY A 97 8.47 -3.50 4.91
C GLY A 97 9.20 -3.33 6.24
N ASN A 98 9.31 -2.08 6.67
CA ASN A 98 9.86 -1.69 7.97
C ASN A 98 9.21 -0.38 8.42
N VAL A 99 8.85 -0.29 9.71
CA VAL A 99 8.24 0.90 10.32
C VAL A 99 9.24 1.76 11.10
N ASN A 100 10.53 1.47 11.08
CA ASN A 100 11.53 2.24 11.85
C ASN A 100 11.51 3.73 11.51
N LEU A 101 11.39 4.09 10.22
CA LEU A 101 11.27 5.48 9.80
C LEU A 101 10.05 6.17 10.42
N LEU A 102 8.91 5.47 10.50
CA LEU A 102 7.70 6.00 11.15
C LEU A 102 7.90 6.12 12.67
N LYS A 103 8.50 5.11 13.31
CA LYS A 103 8.77 5.11 14.75
C LYS A 103 9.70 6.24 15.15
N GLU A 104 10.77 6.45 14.40
CA GLU A 104 11.74 7.52 14.65
C GLU A 104 11.12 8.90 14.44
N ALA A 105 10.37 9.09 13.35
CA ALA A 105 9.71 10.36 13.08
C ALA A 105 8.65 10.70 14.14
N LEU A 106 7.83 9.72 14.53
CA LEU A 106 6.83 9.89 15.59
C LEU A 106 7.49 10.13 16.94
N GLY A 107 8.58 9.42 17.26
CA GLY A 107 9.33 9.61 18.50
C GLY A 107 9.84 11.04 18.64
N LYS A 108 10.45 11.61 17.59
CA LYS A 108 10.89 13.01 17.58
C LYS A 108 9.74 13.98 17.78
N ALA A 109 8.63 13.79 17.07
CA ALA A 109 7.46 14.65 17.21
C ALA A 109 6.86 14.61 18.63
N LEU A 110 6.84 13.42 19.26
CA LEU A 110 6.40 13.28 20.65
C LEU A 110 7.34 13.96 21.63
N GLU A 111 8.65 13.82 21.44
CA GLU A 111 9.65 14.52 22.27
C GLU A 111 9.52 16.04 22.16
N GLU A 112 9.29 16.59 20.97
CA GLU A 112 9.08 18.02 20.77
C GLU A 112 7.81 18.50 21.50
N VAL A 113 6.67 17.81 21.31
CA VAL A 113 5.39 18.19 21.93
C VAL A 113 5.39 18.04 23.45
N LEU A 114 6.11 17.05 24.00
CA LEU A 114 6.16 16.82 25.45
C LEU A 114 7.14 17.72 26.19
N ASN A 115 8.08 18.34 25.49
CA ASN A 115 9.09 19.24 26.07
C ASN A 115 8.83 20.73 25.76
N ASP A 116 7.74 21.05 25.05
CA ASP A 116 7.13 22.39 24.95
C ASP A 116 6.20 22.69 26.13
#